data_AF-A0A373JC28-F1
#
_entry.id   AF-A0A373JC28-F1
#
_cell.length_a   1.000
_cell.length_b   1.000
_cell.length_c   1.000
_cell.angle_alpha   90.00
_cell.angle_beta   90.00
_cell.angle_gamma   90.00
#
_symmetry.space_group_name_H-M   'P 1'
#
loop_
_entity.id
_entity.type
_entity.pdbx_description
1 polymer ?
#
loop_
_entity_poly.entity_id
_entity_poly.type
_entity_poly.pdbx_seq_one_letter_code
_entity_poly.pdbx_strand_id
1 'polypeptide(L)'
;MNLLKAPEQGTMYAIYIGKVVYEHYTRETLLKDADLEENLLELHLFDKEKEYRYIKKRKGYIETEISDETVECDDKYEETIFTLKKNQEKPDENHGQVKIINYIKYDENDLLTIQDYRLMEV
;
A
#
# COMPACT_ATOMS: atom_id res chain seq x y z
N MET A 1 -11.42 -11.21 -3.09
CA MET A 1 -10.74 -10.27 -2.15
C MET A 1 -11.63 -9.98 -0.94
N ASN A 2 -11.11 -9.80 0.28
CA ASN A 2 -11.89 -9.38 1.46
C ASN A 2 -11.65 -7.90 1.81
N LEU A 3 -12.37 -7.03 1.10
CA LEU A 3 -12.31 -5.58 1.29
C LEU A 3 -12.75 -5.09 2.67
N LEU A 4 -13.39 -5.93 3.50
CA LEU A 4 -13.74 -5.53 4.87
C LEU A 4 -12.51 -5.32 5.76
N LYS A 5 -11.35 -5.87 5.37
CA LYS A 5 -10.06 -5.63 6.02
C LYS A 5 -9.40 -4.32 5.60
N ALA A 6 -9.78 -3.78 4.44
CA ALA A 6 -9.27 -2.49 4.00
C ALA A 6 -9.77 -1.35 4.92
N PRO A 7 -9.03 -0.24 5.01
CA PRO A 7 -9.56 1.01 5.54
C PRO A 7 -10.90 1.39 4.91
N GLU A 8 -11.70 2.18 5.63
CA GLU A 8 -13.00 2.64 5.10
C GLU A 8 -12.81 3.58 3.90
N GLN A 9 -11.73 4.34 3.89
CA GLN A 9 -11.32 5.25 2.82
C GLN A 9 -9.82 5.46 2.89
N GLY A 10 -9.23 5.98 1.82
CA GLY A 10 -7.80 6.30 1.78
C GLY A 10 -7.30 6.35 0.36
N THR A 11 -6.03 6.02 0.15
CA THR A 11 -5.43 5.96 -1.18
C THR A 11 -5.35 4.53 -1.68
N MET A 12 -5.73 4.33 -2.94
CA MET A 12 -5.61 3.09 -3.68
C MET A 12 -4.41 3.19 -4.61
N TYR A 13 -3.51 2.21 -4.53
CA TYR A 13 -2.50 1.96 -5.53
C TYR A 13 -2.72 0.56 -6.11
N ALA A 14 -3.19 0.50 -7.37
CA ALA A 14 -3.59 -0.72 -8.03
C ALA A 14 -2.84 -0.92 -9.34
N ILE A 15 -2.28 -2.11 -9.53
CA ILE A 15 -1.58 -2.55 -10.73
C ILE A 15 -2.44 -3.59 -11.43
N TYR A 16 -2.77 -3.31 -12.68
CA TYR A 16 -3.50 -4.21 -13.57
C TYR A 16 -2.65 -4.53 -14.81
N ILE A 17 -3.07 -5.52 -15.59
CA ILE A 17 -2.50 -5.72 -16.93
C ILE A 17 -2.82 -4.48 -17.79
N GLY A 18 -1.79 -3.69 -18.10
CA GLY A 18 -1.89 -2.54 -19.01
C GLY A 18 -2.30 -1.21 -18.38
N LYS A 19 -2.61 -1.16 -17.07
CA LYS A 19 -2.91 0.10 -16.36
C LYS A 19 -2.40 0.09 -14.92
N VAL A 20 -2.03 1.26 -14.43
CA VAL A 20 -1.74 1.53 -13.01
C VAL A 20 -2.68 2.65 -12.57
N VAL A 21 -3.32 2.47 -11.42
CA VAL A 21 -4.26 3.43 -10.85
C VAL A 21 -3.74 3.87 -9.48
N TYR A 22 -3.66 5.19 -9.28
CA TYR A 22 -3.28 5.82 -8.02
C TYR A 22 -4.27 6.95 -7.72
N GLU A 23 -5.23 6.71 -6.85
CA GLU A 23 -6.32 7.65 -6.55
C GLU A 23 -6.94 7.41 -5.18
N HIS A 24 -7.75 8.35 -4.71
CA HIS A 24 -8.50 8.19 -3.46
C HIS A 24 -9.69 7.24 -3.67
N TYR A 25 -9.99 6.41 -2.68
CA TYR A 25 -11.10 5.46 -2.70
C TYR A 25 -11.96 5.56 -1.44
N THR A 26 -13.21 5.13 -1.53
CA THR A 26 -13.97 4.64 -0.37
C THR A 26 -14.27 3.17 -0.54
N ARG A 27 -14.36 2.44 0.56
CA ARG A 27 -14.67 1.00 0.53
C ARG A 27 -16.02 0.75 -0.13
N GLU A 28 -16.99 1.65 0.05
CA GLU A 28 -18.28 1.60 -0.64
C GLU A 28 -18.14 1.68 -2.16
N THR A 29 -17.29 2.57 -2.70
CA THR A 29 -17.09 2.67 -4.16
C THR A 29 -16.43 1.41 -4.70
N LEU A 30 -15.47 0.84 -3.99
CA LEU A 30 -14.79 -0.40 -4.39
C LEU A 30 -15.72 -1.61 -4.36
N LEU A 31 -16.60 -1.72 -3.37
CA LEU A 31 -17.58 -2.82 -3.28
C LEU A 31 -18.62 -2.79 -4.42
N LYS A 32 -18.84 -1.62 -5.03
CA LYS A 32 -19.74 -1.43 -6.16
C LYS A 32 -19.04 -1.59 -7.52
N ASP A 33 -17.72 -1.63 -7.54
CA ASP A 33 -16.92 -1.76 -8.74
C ASP A 33 -16.85 -3.23 -9.18
N ALA A 34 -17.61 -3.56 -10.23
CA ALA A 34 -17.67 -4.91 -10.78
C ALA A 34 -16.35 -5.32 -11.49
N ASP A 35 -15.55 -4.34 -11.90
CA ASP A 35 -14.34 -4.54 -12.72
C ASP A 35 -13.05 -4.46 -11.88
N LEU A 36 -13.17 -4.23 -10.57
CA LEU A 36 -12.04 -4.08 -9.65
C LEU A 36 -11.06 -5.27 -9.69
N GLU A 37 -11.58 -6.49 -9.82
CA GLU A 37 -10.74 -7.69 -9.89
C GLU A 37 -10.31 -8.05 -11.33
N GLU A 38 -10.88 -7.39 -12.35
CA GLU A 38 -10.60 -7.69 -13.75
C GLU A 38 -9.16 -7.30 -14.10
N ASN A 39 -8.34 -8.28 -14.51
CA ASN A 39 -6.93 -8.09 -14.84
C ASN A 39 -6.06 -7.51 -13.71
N LEU A 40 -6.55 -7.52 -12.46
CA LEU A 40 -5.83 -7.05 -11.29
C LEU A 40 -4.63 -7.97 -10.99
N LEU A 41 -3.47 -7.35 -10.78
CA LEU A 41 -2.22 -8.01 -10.39
C LEU A 41 -1.90 -7.72 -8.93
N GLU A 42 -1.94 -6.45 -8.53
CA GLU A 42 -1.62 -6.01 -7.18
C GLU A 42 -2.55 -4.88 -6.76
N LEU A 43 -2.98 -4.87 -5.51
CA LEU A 43 -3.81 -3.83 -4.92
C LEU A 43 -3.28 -3.51 -3.54
N HIS A 44 -3.09 -2.22 -3.31
CA HIS A 44 -2.73 -1.62 -2.04
C HIS A 44 -3.81 -0.59 -1.70
N LEU A 45 -4.49 -0.79 -0.57
CA LEU A 45 -5.50 0.11 -0.03
C LEU A 45 -5.04 0.57 1.34
N PHE A 46 -4.67 1.84 1.48
CA PHE A 46 -4.01 2.32 2.69
C PHE A 46 -4.53 3.69 3.12
N ASP A 47 -4.46 3.92 4.42
CA ASP A 47 -4.71 5.21 5.06
C ASP A 47 -3.54 5.59 5.98
N LYS A 48 -3.80 6.37 7.03
CA LYS A 48 -2.79 6.76 8.01
C LYS A 48 -2.41 5.63 8.97
N GLU A 49 -3.30 4.68 9.20
CA GLU A 49 -3.20 3.70 10.28
C GLU A 49 -2.79 2.32 9.76
N LYS A 50 -3.31 1.90 8.61
CA LYS A 50 -3.09 0.55 8.08
C LYS A 50 -3.14 0.47 6.57
N GLU A 51 -2.60 -0.63 6.06
CA GLU A 51 -2.63 -1.01 4.66
C GLU A 51 -3.21 -2.41 4.49
N TYR A 52 -4.14 -2.55 3.55
CA TYR A 52 -4.60 -3.83 3.04
C TYR A 52 -3.95 -4.10 1.67
N ARG A 53 -3.36 -5.30 1.53
CA ARG A 53 -2.74 -5.75 0.28
C ARG A 53 -3.41 -6.98 -0.27
N TYR A 54 -3.57 -6.99 -1.58
CA TYR A 54 -3.88 -8.17 -2.36
C TYR A 54 -2.91 -8.29 -3.53
N ILE A 55 -2.14 -9.38 -3.58
CA ILE A 55 -1.09 -9.60 -4.60
C ILE A 55 -1.30 -10.95 -5.26
N LYS A 56 -1.53 -10.95 -6.57
CA LYS A 56 -1.72 -12.17 -7.37
C LYS A 56 -0.38 -12.78 -7.71
N LYS A 57 -0.18 -14.04 -7.34
CA LYS A 57 1.02 -14.83 -7.68
C LYS A 57 0.74 -15.74 -8.87
N ARG A 58 1.79 -16.34 -9.44
CA ARG A 58 1.65 -17.43 -10.44
C ARG A 58 0.78 -18.58 -9.92
N LYS A 59 0.85 -18.87 -8.62
CA LYS A 59 0.02 -19.85 -7.91
C LYS A 59 -0.50 -19.20 -6.63
N GLY A 60 -1.81 -18.96 -6.55
CA GLY A 60 -2.46 -18.34 -5.40
C GLY A 60 -2.29 -16.83 -5.33
N TYR A 61 -2.49 -16.29 -4.14
CA TYR A 61 -2.45 -14.85 -3.86
C TYR A 61 -1.89 -14.62 -2.44
N ILE A 62 -1.38 -13.42 -2.19
CA ILE A 62 -1.18 -12.88 -0.84
C ILE A 62 -2.36 -11.97 -0.55
N GLU A 63 -2.92 -12.09 0.64
CA GLU A 63 -3.91 -11.17 1.15
C GLU A 63 -3.59 -10.89 2.62
N THR A 64 -3.23 -9.64 2.94
CA THR A 64 -2.75 -9.28 4.28
C THR A 64 -3.20 -7.88 4.68
N GLU A 65 -3.33 -7.66 5.99
CA GLU A 65 -3.54 -6.35 6.60
C GLU A 65 -2.29 -6.05 7.44
N ILE A 66 -1.72 -4.87 7.23
CA ILE A 66 -0.49 -4.44 7.88
C ILE A 66 -0.80 -3.14 8.61
N SER A 67 -0.60 -3.17 9.93
CA SER A 67 -0.67 -2.01 10.81
C SER A 67 0.47 -2.09 11.81
N ASP A 68 0.63 -1.02 12.56
CA ASP A 68 1.58 -0.94 13.66
C ASP A 68 1.31 -1.96 14.77
N GLU A 69 0.10 -2.53 14.83
CA GLU A 69 -0.26 -3.56 15.82
C GLU A 69 -0.04 -4.98 15.30
N THR A 70 -0.02 -5.18 13.97
CA THR A 70 0.09 -6.53 13.38
C THR A 70 1.53 -6.95 13.11
N VAL A 71 2.47 -5.99 13.01
CA VAL A 71 3.89 -6.27 12.74
C VAL A 71 4.73 -6.16 14.00
N GLU A 72 5.34 -7.26 14.42
CA GLU A 72 6.31 -7.28 15.50
C GLU A 72 7.65 -6.72 15.01
N CYS A 73 8.06 -5.57 15.54
CA CYS A 73 9.30 -4.89 15.17
C CYS A 73 10.00 -4.27 16.37
N ASP A 74 11.30 -4.06 16.26
CA ASP A 74 12.11 -3.36 17.26
C ASP A 74 12.09 -1.83 17.02
N ASP A 75 12.03 -1.41 15.76
CA ASP A 75 12.04 0.01 15.35
C ASP A 75 11.28 0.22 14.03
N LYS A 76 11.04 1.49 13.68
CA LYS A 76 10.39 1.91 12.43
C LYS A 76 11.20 2.98 11.72
N TYR A 77 11.38 2.79 10.41
CA TYR A 77 12.02 3.80 9.56
C TYR A 77 11.03 4.36 8.54
N GLU A 78 10.82 5.68 8.59
CA GLU A 78 9.92 6.38 7.67
C GLU A 78 10.67 6.99 6.48
N GLU A 79 10.19 6.68 5.28
CA GLU A 79 10.64 7.30 4.04
C GLU A 79 9.51 8.13 3.44
N THR A 80 9.85 9.27 2.83
CA THR A 80 8.87 10.11 2.10
C THR A 80 9.14 10.02 0.61
N ILE A 81 8.11 9.67 -0.15
CA ILE A 81 8.15 9.61 -1.61
C ILE A 81 7.25 10.71 -2.17
N PHE A 82 7.81 11.54 -3.05
CA PHE A 82 7.05 12.56 -3.77
C PHE A 82 6.40 11.96 -5.01
N THR A 83 5.07 12.08 -5.10
CA THR A 83 4.29 11.61 -6.25
C THR A 83 4.29 12.66 -7.36
N LEU A 84 4.31 12.19 -8.60
CA LEU A 84 4.28 13.02 -9.80
C LEU A 84 2.89 12.96 -10.43
N LYS A 85 2.41 14.09 -10.96
CA LYS A 85 1.21 14.10 -11.78
C LYS A 85 1.51 13.45 -13.14
N LYS A 86 0.44 13.10 -13.86
CA LYS A 86 0.57 12.56 -15.22
C LYS A 86 1.37 13.51 -16.10
N ASN A 87 2.38 12.98 -16.79
CA ASN A 87 3.32 13.73 -17.66
C ASN A 87 4.25 14.72 -16.94
N GLN A 88 4.41 14.61 -15.62
CA GLN A 88 5.34 15.43 -14.85
C GLN A 88 6.66 14.66 -14.63
N GLU A 89 7.79 15.27 -14.99
CA GLU A 89 9.12 14.64 -14.82
C GLU A 89 9.75 14.92 -13.44
N LYS A 90 9.39 16.03 -12.80
CA LYS A 90 9.94 16.46 -11.51
C LYS A 90 8.85 17.02 -10.60
N PRO A 91 8.93 16.82 -9.28
CA PRO A 91 7.95 17.38 -8.35
C PRO A 91 7.91 18.91 -8.45
N ASP A 92 6.71 19.49 -8.37
CA ASP A 92 6.48 20.92 -8.24
C ASP A 92 6.07 21.26 -6.80
N GLU A 93 5.81 22.54 -6.50
CA GLU A 93 5.39 22.98 -5.16
C GLU A 93 4.08 22.33 -4.69
N ASN A 94 3.29 21.75 -5.61
CA ASN A 94 2.01 21.08 -5.34
C ASN A 94 2.10 19.57 -5.59
N HIS A 95 3.28 18.98 -5.36
CA HIS A 95 3.47 17.54 -5.38
C HIS A 95 2.62 16.86 -4.30
N GLY A 96 2.05 15.70 -4.62
CA GLY A 96 1.53 14.80 -3.59
C GLY A 96 2.68 14.05 -2.94
N GLN A 97 2.44 13.43 -1.79
CA GLN A 97 3.43 12.64 -1.08
C GLN A 97 2.78 11.38 -0.51
N VAL A 98 3.57 10.33 -0.41
CA VAL A 98 3.23 9.10 0.31
C VAL A 98 4.40 8.74 1.21
N LYS A 99 4.10 8.26 2.40
CA LYS A 99 5.13 7.74 3.31
C LYS A 99 5.20 6.23 3.22
N ILE A 100 6.41 5.70 3.41
CA ILE A 100 6.66 4.27 3.57
C ILE A 100 7.16 4.06 4.99
N ILE A 101 6.48 3.23 5.75
CA ILE A 101 6.87 2.83 7.10
C ILE A 101 7.53 1.46 7.01
N ASN A 102 8.83 1.37 7.20
CA ASN A 102 9.56 0.11 7.22
C ASN A 102 9.64 -0.41 8.66
N TYR A 103 9.17 -1.63 8.90
CA TYR A 103 9.22 -2.29 10.21
C TYR A 103 10.52 -3.08 10.35
N ILE A 104 11.40 -2.65 11.25
CA ILE A 104 12.76 -3.14 11.39
C ILE A 104 12.87 -4.13 12.55
N LYS A 105 13.60 -5.23 12.35
CA LYS A 105 13.98 -6.18 13.39
C LYS A 105 15.45 -6.53 13.29
N TYR A 106 16.10 -6.71 14.43
CA TYR A 106 17.49 -7.14 14.53
C TYR A 106 17.54 -8.61 14.92
N ASP A 107 18.44 -9.36 14.27
CA ASP A 107 18.72 -10.74 14.68
C ASP A 107 19.74 -10.81 15.82
N GLU A 108 20.08 -12.02 16.26
CA GLU A 108 21.05 -12.27 17.33
C GLU A 108 22.48 -11.76 17.05
N ASN A 109 22.78 -11.41 15.79
CA ASN A 109 24.07 -10.88 15.36
C ASN A 109 24.00 -9.37 15.07
N ASP A 110 22.95 -8.70 15.55
CA ASP A 110 22.65 -7.29 15.29
C ASP A 110 22.47 -6.96 13.78
N LEU A 111 22.14 -7.95 12.95
CA LEU A 111 21.87 -7.71 11.53
C LEU A 111 20.43 -7.24 11.32
N LEU A 112 20.30 -6.14 10.58
CA LEU A 112 19.02 -5.53 10.27
C LEU A 112 18.25 -6.34 9.22
N THR A 113 16.96 -6.54 9.48
CA THR A 113 15.99 -7.07 8.53
C THR A 113 14.73 -6.18 8.50
N ILE A 114 14.17 -5.99 7.31
CA ILE A 114 12.84 -5.38 7.15
C ILE A 114 11.82 -6.52 7.19
N GLN A 115 10.99 -6.55 8.23
CA GLN A 115 9.98 -7.59 8.43
C GLN A 115 8.80 -7.39 7.48
N ASP A 116 8.35 -6.15 7.38
CA ASP A 116 7.37 -5.69 6.40
C ASP A 116 7.56 -4.18 6.20
N TYR A 117 6.81 -3.60 5.28
CA TYR A 117 6.64 -2.14 5.20
C TYR A 117 5.14 -1.82 5.22
N ARG A 118 4.75 -0.55 5.21
CA ARG A 118 3.42 -0.15 4.72
C ARG A 118 3.43 1.21 4.03
N LEU A 119 2.55 1.37 3.07
CA LEU A 119 2.21 2.68 2.50
C LEU A 119 1.32 3.45 3.48
N MET A 120 1.58 4.75 3.62
CA MET A 120 0.84 5.62 4.52
C MET A 120 0.50 6.94 3.84
N GLU A 121 -0.78 7.31 3.92
CA GLU A 121 -1.29 8.60 3.45
C GLU A 121 -0.79 9.74 4.36
N VAL A 122 -0.52 10.93 3.81
CA VAL A 122 0.02 12.09 4.57
C VAL A 122 -1.01 13.19 4.72
#